data_AF-A0A7J9BB25-F1
#
_entry.id   AF-A0A7J9BB25-F1
#
_cell.length_a   1.000
_cell.length_b   1.000
_cell.length_c   1.000
_cell.angle_alpha   90.00
_cell.angle_beta   90.00
_cell.angle_gamma   90.00
#
_symmetry.space_group_name_H-M   'P 1'
#
loop_
_entity.id
_entity.type
_entity.pdbx_description
1 polymer ?
#
loop_
_entity_poly.entity_id
_entity_poly.type
_entity_poly.pdbx_seq_one_letter_code
_entity_poly.pdbx_strand_id
1 'polypeptide(L)'
;LKGLFTILPVNAGLQYDREWLLKSLTGEILTQKKVPEMFLIKTFINLNQQILSVESPYCKRKLQIKLDSDSYLPGKEEFYLQNQRYEVQCYENEINQWFSDAVGQPCTLVRCCQSEYCFSLNKSRSMGMCRDVNSKVNFANEAQFLLISEESVSDLNNRLCSKTQKLSCGAPPNVNSMRFRPNLVISGGEPYAEDGWRNLRIGNTYFSSLGGCNRCQMINFYQQTGQVKKTNEPLATLASYRRVKGKILFGILLRYDPGNKARLDTNSCLKVGDEVHPNSE
;
A
#
# COMPACT_ATOMS: atom_id res chain seq x y z
N LEU A 1 0.66 -11.40 1.83
CA LEU A 1 1.40 -11.46 3.12
C LEU A 1 0.94 -12.71 3.86
N LYS A 2 1.78 -13.74 4.00
CA LYS A 2 1.46 -14.94 4.79
C LYS A 2 2.20 -14.86 6.12
N GLY A 3 1.44 -14.64 7.20
CA GLY A 3 1.92 -14.61 8.57
C GLY A 3 0.74 -14.21 9.46
N LEU A 4 0.64 -14.84 10.63
CA LEU A 4 -0.36 -14.55 11.65
C LEU A 4 -0.19 -13.10 12.12
N PHE A 5 -0.86 -12.17 11.44
CA PHE A 5 -0.90 -10.77 11.82
C PHE A 5 -2.35 -10.42 12.12
N THR A 6 -2.63 -10.36 13.41
CA THR A 6 -3.72 -9.62 14.02
C THR A 6 -3.39 -8.14 13.75
N ILE A 7 -4.00 -7.53 12.73
CA ILE A 7 -3.83 -6.09 12.44
C ILE A 7 -5.12 -5.32 12.70
N LEU A 8 -5.01 -4.21 13.42
CA LEU A 8 -6.13 -3.32 13.71
C LEU A 8 -6.42 -2.40 12.51
N PRO A 9 -7.62 -2.43 11.92
CA PRO A 9 -8.08 -1.39 11.04
C PRO A 9 -8.35 -0.13 11.86
N VAL A 10 -7.62 0.93 11.57
CA VAL A 10 -7.86 2.28 12.08
C VAL A 10 -8.54 3.12 11.01
N ASN A 11 -9.12 4.26 11.38
CA ASN A 11 -9.78 5.19 10.44
C ASN A 11 -8.87 5.70 9.30
N ALA A 12 -7.59 5.39 9.32
CA ALA A 12 -6.60 5.75 8.32
C ALA A 12 -6.05 4.56 7.50
N GLY A 13 -6.42 3.31 7.81
CA GLY A 13 -5.87 2.10 7.18
C GLY A 13 -5.50 1.02 8.18
N LEU A 14 -4.51 0.17 7.87
CA LEU A 14 -3.90 -0.72 8.87
C LEU A 14 -2.96 0.08 9.80
N GLN A 15 -2.81 -0.34 11.05
CA GLN A 15 -1.85 0.28 11.97
C GLN A 15 -0.44 0.36 11.35
N TYR A 16 0.19 1.53 11.41
CA TYR A 16 1.47 1.86 10.77
C TYR A 16 1.49 1.85 9.23
N ASP A 17 0.37 1.60 8.55
CA ASP A 17 0.35 1.67 7.09
C ASP A 17 0.51 3.12 6.62
N ARG A 18 1.42 3.33 5.68
CA ARG A 18 1.67 4.62 5.00
C ARG A 18 2.01 5.78 5.94
N GLU A 19 2.71 5.53 7.03
CA GLU A 19 3.18 6.61 7.92
C GLU A 19 4.51 7.23 7.48
N TRP A 20 5.32 6.51 6.69
CA TRP A 20 6.68 6.94 6.32
C TRP A 20 6.80 7.43 4.88
N LEU A 21 7.69 8.41 4.69
CA LEU A 21 8.12 8.95 3.41
C LEU A 21 9.62 9.20 3.39
N LEU A 22 10.19 9.18 2.19
CA LEU A 22 11.55 9.66 1.93
C LEU A 22 11.48 11.00 1.22
N LYS A 23 12.28 11.97 1.69
CA LYS A 23 12.50 13.26 1.05
C LYS A 23 13.95 13.41 0.61
N SER A 24 14.19 14.11 -0.49
CA SER A 24 15.54 14.57 -0.85
C SER A 24 16.00 15.69 0.09
N LEU A 25 17.28 16.03 0.04
CA LEU A 25 17.81 17.22 0.74
C LEU A 25 17.20 18.54 0.25
N THR A 26 16.62 18.55 -0.96
CA THR A 26 15.90 19.71 -1.53
C THR A 26 14.45 19.77 -1.08
N GLY A 27 13.97 18.82 -0.28
CA GLY A 27 12.59 18.74 0.20
C GLY A 27 11.62 18.06 -0.78
N GLU A 28 12.09 17.54 -1.92
CA GLU A 28 11.23 16.78 -2.83
C GLU A 28 10.92 15.39 -2.29
N ILE A 29 9.68 14.92 -2.48
CA ILE A 29 9.35 13.53 -2.17
C ILE A 29 10.02 12.58 -3.17
N LEU A 30 10.70 11.59 -2.62
CA LEU A 30 11.20 10.45 -3.36
C LEU A 30 10.07 9.44 -3.52
N THR A 31 9.74 9.15 -4.78
CA THR A 31 8.78 8.10 -5.13
C THR A 31 9.52 6.98 -5.82
N GLN A 32 9.00 5.76 -5.72
CA GLN A 32 9.56 4.60 -6.42
C GLN A 32 9.64 4.79 -7.96
N LYS A 33 8.84 5.69 -8.54
CA LYS A 33 8.97 6.04 -9.97
C LYS A 33 10.25 6.81 -10.27
N LYS A 34 10.62 7.74 -9.38
CA LYS A 34 11.84 8.55 -9.48
C LYS A 34 13.07 7.74 -9.05
N VAL A 35 12.91 6.88 -8.05
CA VAL A 35 13.99 6.13 -7.39
C VAL A 35 13.59 4.65 -7.31
N PRO A 36 13.80 3.87 -8.39
CA PRO A 36 13.41 2.46 -8.44
C PRO A 36 14.03 1.60 -7.34
N GLU A 37 15.24 1.95 -6.87
CA GLU A 37 16.01 1.28 -5.82
C GLU A 37 15.21 1.13 -4.51
N MET A 38 14.27 2.04 -4.25
CA MET A 38 13.32 1.93 -3.13
C MET A 38 12.56 0.59 -3.12
N PHE A 39 12.38 -0.06 -4.28
CA PHE A 39 11.73 -1.37 -4.38
C PHE A 39 12.52 -2.49 -3.70
N LEU A 40 13.82 -2.33 -3.50
CA LEU A 40 14.70 -3.32 -2.88
C LEU A 40 14.70 -3.25 -1.35
N ILE A 41 14.13 -2.18 -0.80
CA ILE A 41 13.96 -2.01 0.63
C ILE A 41 12.81 -2.90 1.09
N LYS A 42 13.10 -3.83 1.99
CA LYS A 42 12.11 -4.68 2.64
C LYS A 42 11.91 -4.23 4.07
N THR A 43 10.65 -4.18 4.48
CA THR A 43 10.24 -3.76 5.82
C THR A 43 9.49 -4.87 6.53
N PHE A 44 9.66 -4.93 7.85
CA PHE A 44 8.95 -5.84 8.72
C PHE A 44 8.66 -5.16 10.05
N ILE A 45 7.40 -5.18 10.48
CA ILE A 45 6.99 -4.62 11.77
C ILE A 45 6.77 -5.77 12.77
N ASN A 46 7.51 -5.73 13.87
CA ASN A 46 7.28 -6.59 15.02
C ASN A 46 6.47 -5.82 16.08
N LEU A 47 5.18 -6.12 16.18
CA LEU A 47 4.28 -5.48 17.14
C LEU A 47 4.59 -5.84 18.60
N ASN A 48 5.13 -7.04 18.86
CA ASN A 48 5.47 -7.45 20.23
C ASN A 48 6.69 -6.67 20.76
N GLN A 49 7.64 -6.36 19.88
CA GLN A 49 8.85 -5.62 20.22
C GLN A 49 8.73 -4.11 19.95
N GLN A 50 7.65 -3.68 19.28
CA GLN A 50 7.47 -2.30 18.79
C GLN A 50 8.65 -1.81 17.93
N ILE A 51 9.12 -2.66 17.01
CA ILE A 51 10.28 -2.37 16.14
C ILE A 51 9.89 -2.53 14.66
N LEU A 52 10.22 -1.52 13.86
CA LEU A 52 10.31 -1.60 12.41
C LEU A 52 11.72 -2.03 12.01
N SER A 53 11.84 -3.22 11.46
CA SER A 53 13.07 -3.73 10.85
C SER A 53 13.09 -3.42 9.35
N VAL A 54 14.20 -2.88 8.87
CA VAL A 54 14.39 -2.51 7.46
C VAL A 54 15.67 -3.17 6.94
N GLU A 55 15.58 -3.78 5.76
CA GLU A 55 16.71 -4.43 5.11
C GLU A 55 16.79 -4.02 3.62
N SER A 56 18.00 -3.93 3.09
CA SER A 56 18.29 -3.64 1.69
C SER A 56 19.55 -4.39 1.27
N PRO A 57 19.63 -4.91 0.03
CA PRO A 57 20.85 -5.55 -0.48
C PRO A 57 22.04 -4.59 -0.56
N TYR A 58 21.80 -3.27 -0.59
CA TYR A 58 22.86 -2.25 -0.62
C TYR A 58 23.40 -1.89 0.77
N CYS A 59 22.76 -2.37 1.84
CA CYS A 59 23.17 -2.08 3.21
C CYS A 59 23.65 -3.36 3.91
N LYS A 60 24.82 -3.30 4.54
CA LYS A 60 25.43 -4.47 5.22
C LYS A 60 24.66 -4.92 6.46
N ARG A 61 23.97 -4.00 7.13
CA ARG A 61 23.26 -4.24 8.39
C ARG A 61 21.78 -3.92 8.24
N LYS A 62 20.95 -4.70 8.92
CA LYS A 62 19.52 -4.37 9.07
C LYS A 62 19.39 -3.17 9.99
N LEU A 63 18.52 -2.24 9.64
CA LEU A 63 18.16 -1.10 10.47
C LEU A 63 16.97 -1.48 11.35
N GLN A 64 17.01 -1.05 12.61
CA GLN A 64 15.90 -1.23 13.55
C GLN A 64 15.46 0.14 14.07
N ILE A 65 14.19 0.47 13.87
CA ILE A 65 13.58 1.72 14.29
C ILE A 65 12.52 1.40 15.34
N LYS A 66 12.61 2.02 16.52
CA LYS A 66 11.60 1.88 17.57
C LYS A 66 10.34 2.66 17.20
N LEU A 67 9.17 2.05 17.37
CA LEU A 67 7.87 2.64 17.00
C LEU A 67 7.31 3.58 18.08
N ASP A 68 7.64 3.33 19.34
CA ASP A 68 7.14 4.05 20.53
C ASP A 68 7.83 5.40 20.82
N SER A 69 8.74 5.85 19.97
CA SER A 69 9.53 7.07 20.24
C SER A 69 8.82 8.36 19.81
N ASP A 70 7.58 8.58 20.28
CA ASP A 70 6.93 9.89 20.21
C ASP A 70 7.59 10.92 21.16
N SER A 71 8.48 10.48 22.06
CA SER A 71 9.14 11.34 23.06
C SER A 71 10.60 11.73 22.74
N TYR A 72 11.22 11.22 21.68
CA TYR A 72 12.67 11.39 21.45
C TYR A 72 13.10 11.77 20.02
N LEU A 73 12.18 11.96 19.07
CA LEU A 73 12.60 12.33 17.71
C LEU A 73 12.92 13.84 17.61
N PRO A 74 14.12 14.21 17.11
CA PRO A 74 14.53 15.61 17.01
C PRO A 74 13.82 16.28 15.83
N GLY A 75 12.96 17.25 16.14
CA GLY A 75 12.41 18.19 15.16
C GLY A 75 11.12 17.71 14.50
N LYS A 76 10.07 18.51 14.68
CA LYS A 76 8.88 18.44 13.84
C LYS A 76 9.06 19.41 12.67
N GLU A 77 8.77 18.94 11.47
CA GLU A 77 8.83 19.73 10.24
C GLU A 77 7.43 19.81 9.62
N GLU A 78 7.08 20.96 9.06
CA GLU A 78 5.89 21.08 8.24
C GLU A 78 6.22 20.77 6.79
N PHE A 79 5.42 19.91 6.18
CA PHE A 79 5.59 19.47 4.82
C PHE A 79 4.28 19.63 4.03
N TYR A 80 4.37 20.08 2.77
CA TYR A 80 3.21 20.27 1.91
C TYR A 80 3.15 19.21 0.81
N LEU A 81 2.09 18.40 0.81
CA LEU A 81 1.81 17.44 -0.26
C LEU A 81 0.48 17.77 -0.92
N GLN A 82 0.47 17.97 -2.24
CA GLN A 82 -0.78 18.19 -2.99
C GLN A 82 -1.70 19.25 -2.34
N ASN A 83 -1.11 20.35 -1.88
CA ASN A 83 -1.81 21.45 -1.21
C ASN A 83 -2.40 21.12 0.17
N GLN A 84 -1.94 20.04 0.80
CA GLN A 84 -2.27 19.67 2.18
C GLN A 84 -1.01 19.81 3.05
N ARG A 85 -1.17 20.37 4.25
CA ARG A 85 -0.11 20.53 5.25
C ARG A 85 -0.06 19.30 6.14
N TYR A 86 1.13 18.73 6.27
CA TYR A 86 1.44 17.59 7.13
C TYR A 86 2.50 18.00 8.15
N GLU A 87 2.30 17.64 9.40
CA GLU A 87 3.34 17.70 10.42
C GLU A 87 4.05 16.35 10.43
N VAL A 88 5.36 16.35 10.20
CA VAL A 88 6.16 15.14 10.12
C VAL A 88 7.30 15.17 11.13
N GLN A 89 7.58 14.01 11.69
CA GLN A 89 8.73 13.77 12.55
C GLN A 89 9.92 13.34 11.70
N CYS A 90 11.07 13.94 11.96
CA CYS A 90 12.33 13.62 11.29
C CYS A 90 13.13 12.60 12.10
N TYR A 91 13.91 11.77 11.40
CA TYR A 91 14.80 10.80 12.03
C TYR A 91 16.24 11.29 12.09
N GLU A 92 17.01 10.66 12.98
CA GLU A 92 18.43 10.94 13.18
C GLU A 92 19.29 10.63 11.95
N ASN A 93 20.51 11.18 11.94
CA ASN A 93 21.44 11.09 10.82
C ASN A 93 21.81 9.64 10.47
N GLU A 94 21.92 8.72 11.44
CA GLU A 94 22.26 7.31 11.14
C GLU A 94 21.15 6.61 10.34
N ILE A 95 19.89 6.88 10.66
CA ILE A 95 18.73 6.35 9.94
C ILE A 95 18.70 6.95 8.53
N ASN A 96 18.85 8.27 8.41
CA ASN A 96 18.87 8.95 7.12
C ASN A 96 20.03 8.47 6.23
N GLN A 97 21.20 8.23 6.80
CA GLN A 97 22.36 7.68 6.09
C GLN A 97 22.06 6.27 5.57
N TRP A 98 21.47 5.41 6.40
CA TRP A 98 21.08 4.06 5.97
C TRP A 98 20.14 4.09 4.76
N PHE A 99 19.11 4.96 4.79
CA PHE A 99 18.20 5.11 3.64
C PHE A 99 18.90 5.70 2.42
N SER A 100 19.81 6.67 2.63
CA SER A 100 20.60 7.27 1.56
C SER A 100 21.48 6.24 0.85
N ASP A 101 22.13 5.36 1.60
CA ASP A 101 22.91 4.24 1.08
C ASP A 101 22.01 3.23 0.35
N ALA A 102 20.83 2.93 0.90
CA ALA A 102 19.89 1.99 0.32
C ALA A 102 19.32 2.44 -1.03
N VAL A 103 19.12 3.75 -1.22
CA VAL A 103 18.56 4.33 -2.45
C VAL A 103 19.62 4.91 -3.39
N GLY A 104 20.87 5.00 -2.94
CA GLY A 104 21.99 5.52 -3.73
C GLY A 104 22.03 7.05 -3.88
N GLN A 105 21.25 7.79 -3.10
CA GLN A 105 21.26 9.26 -3.10
C GLN A 105 20.88 9.84 -1.72
N PRO A 106 21.38 11.04 -1.36
CA PRO A 106 21.06 11.65 -0.07
C PRO A 106 19.56 11.88 0.14
N CYS A 107 19.02 11.34 1.23
CA CYS A 107 17.61 11.45 1.58
C CYS A 107 17.38 11.41 3.09
N THR A 108 16.21 11.88 3.51
CA THR A 108 15.76 11.86 4.90
C THR A 108 14.47 11.06 5.02
N LEU A 109 14.40 10.21 6.03
CA LEU A 109 13.17 9.54 6.43
C LEU A 109 12.34 10.51 7.27
N VAL A 110 11.04 10.56 6.98
CA VAL A 110 10.07 11.27 7.80
C VAL A 110 8.87 10.39 8.09
N ARG A 111 8.26 10.57 9.26
CA ARG A 111 7.06 9.87 9.68
C ARG A 111 5.95 10.86 10.02
N CYS A 112 4.73 10.59 9.55
CA CYS A 112 3.54 11.28 10.00
C CYS A 112 2.81 10.40 11.01
N CYS A 113 2.98 10.67 12.30
CA CYS A 113 2.21 10.02 13.35
C CYS A 113 0.75 10.48 13.29
N GLN A 114 -0.19 9.55 13.44
CA GLN A 114 -1.63 9.80 13.36
C GLN A 114 -2.21 10.57 14.57
N SER A 115 -1.45 11.50 15.17
CA SER A 115 -2.00 12.39 16.19
C SER A 115 -2.83 13.47 15.48
N GLU A 116 -4.14 13.24 15.39
CA GLU A 116 -5.26 14.21 15.32
C GLU A 116 -5.27 15.37 14.29
N TYR A 117 -4.16 15.69 13.62
CA TYR A 117 -3.91 16.97 12.95
C TYR A 117 -3.70 16.87 11.43
N CYS A 118 -4.37 15.94 10.75
CA CYS A 118 -4.60 16.09 9.31
C CYS A 118 -5.65 17.20 9.10
N PHE A 119 -5.20 18.46 9.04
CA PHE A 119 -6.06 19.59 8.70
C PHE A 119 -6.32 19.61 7.19
N SER A 120 -7.49 19.18 6.75
CA SER A 120 -7.95 19.53 5.40
C SER A 120 -8.35 21.00 5.38
N LEU A 121 -7.43 21.90 4.99
CA LEU A 121 -7.85 23.19 4.47
C LEU A 121 -8.33 22.99 3.04
N ASN A 122 -9.63 22.77 2.86
CA ASN A 122 -10.46 23.53 1.91
C ASN A 122 -11.90 23.02 1.81
N LYS A 123 -12.82 23.87 2.26
CA LYS A 123 -14.15 24.06 1.65
C LYS A 123 -13.94 24.48 0.20
N SER A 124 -13.90 23.55 -0.75
CA SER A 124 -14.22 23.89 -2.13
C SER A 124 -14.80 22.68 -2.85
N ARG A 125 -16.04 22.85 -3.34
CA ARG A 125 -16.85 21.87 -4.07
C ARG A 125 -16.32 21.65 -5.48
N SER A 126 -15.09 21.14 -5.65
CA SER A 126 -14.66 20.64 -6.95
C SER A 126 -15.01 19.16 -7.07
N MET A 127 -16.04 18.88 -7.86
CA MET A 127 -16.56 17.57 -8.22
C MET A 127 -15.47 16.76 -8.97
N GLY A 128 -14.59 16.10 -8.23
CA GLY A 128 -13.62 15.13 -8.73
C GLY A 128 -13.77 13.86 -7.92
N MET A 129 -14.23 12.77 -8.55
CA MET A 129 -14.56 11.52 -7.88
C MET A 129 -13.38 10.97 -7.04
N CYS A 130 -13.71 10.53 -5.83
CA CYS A 130 -12.88 9.76 -4.90
C CYS A 130 -11.86 10.54 -4.05
N ARG A 131 -12.25 11.68 -3.47
CA ARG A 131 -11.78 12.05 -2.12
C ARG A 131 -13.00 12.08 -1.21
N ASP A 132 -13.25 10.99 -0.51
CA ASP A 132 -14.24 11.01 0.55
C ASP A 132 -13.74 11.96 1.65
N VAL A 133 -14.50 13.01 1.93
CA VAL A 133 -14.10 14.15 2.76
C VAL A 133 -13.85 13.72 4.22
N ASN A 134 -14.26 12.51 4.59
CA ASN A 134 -14.19 11.98 5.95
C ASN A 134 -13.13 10.88 6.18
N SER A 135 -12.46 10.35 5.16
CA SER A 135 -11.38 9.37 5.36
C SER A 135 -10.03 10.09 5.47
N LYS A 136 -9.50 10.22 6.70
CA LYS A 136 -8.14 10.71 6.96
C LYS A 136 -7.13 9.63 6.55
N VAL A 137 -6.86 9.46 5.26
CA VAL A 137 -5.92 8.43 4.79
C VAL A 137 -4.51 9.02 4.69
N ASN A 138 -3.55 8.47 5.43
CA ASN A 138 -2.14 8.90 5.39
C ASN A 138 -1.51 8.54 4.05
N PHE A 139 -0.90 9.53 3.38
CA PHE A 139 -0.11 9.43 2.14
C PHE A 139 -0.63 8.43 1.08
N ALA A 140 -1.95 8.19 1.08
CA ALA A 140 -2.56 7.18 0.24
C ALA A 140 -2.99 7.79 -1.08
N ASN A 141 -2.84 6.99 -2.14
CA ASN A 141 -3.18 7.46 -3.47
C ASN A 141 -4.69 7.59 -3.70
N GLU A 142 -5.51 6.63 -3.22
CA GLU A 142 -6.94 6.57 -3.58
C GLU A 142 -7.88 6.06 -2.45
N ALA A 143 -7.47 5.11 -1.60
CA ALA A 143 -8.30 4.60 -0.49
C ALA A 143 -7.47 4.01 0.67
N GLN A 144 -8.17 3.66 1.76
CA GLN A 144 -7.60 3.05 2.97
C GLN A 144 -7.06 1.64 2.72
N PHE A 145 -7.83 0.79 2.01
CA PHE A 145 -7.42 -0.58 1.73
C PHE A 145 -7.57 -0.90 0.25
N LEU A 146 -6.67 -1.75 -0.24
CA LEU A 146 -6.79 -2.42 -1.52
C LEU A 146 -6.98 -3.93 -1.30
N LEU A 147 -8.06 -4.47 -1.84
CA LEU A 147 -8.34 -5.91 -1.87
C LEU A 147 -8.14 -6.48 -3.27
N ILE A 148 -7.51 -7.65 -3.35
CA ILE A 148 -7.39 -8.45 -4.57
C ILE A 148 -7.65 -9.93 -4.29
N SER A 149 -8.16 -10.67 -5.28
CA SER A 149 -8.27 -12.13 -5.21
C SER A 149 -7.01 -12.85 -5.73
N GLU A 150 -6.64 -13.96 -5.10
CA GLU A 150 -5.59 -14.86 -5.59
C GLU A 150 -5.97 -15.47 -6.95
N GLU A 151 -7.25 -15.78 -7.16
CA GLU A 151 -7.80 -16.30 -8.41
C GLU A 151 -7.72 -15.27 -9.55
N SER A 152 -7.98 -13.99 -9.26
CA SER A 152 -7.74 -12.88 -10.20
C SER A 152 -6.27 -12.79 -10.65
N VAL A 153 -5.33 -13.04 -9.73
CA VAL A 153 -3.89 -13.06 -10.03
C VAL A 153 -3.52 -14.32 -10.82
N SER A 154 -4.13 -15.46 -10.48
CA SER A 154 -3.95 -16.73 -11.19
C SER A 154 -4.41 -16.66 -12.65
N ASP A 155 -5.60 -16.11 -12.91
CA ASP A 155 -6.10 -15.88 -14.27
C ASP A 155 -5.18 -14.93 -15.06
N LEU A 156 -4.70 -13.85 -14.44
CA LEU A 156 -3.71 -12.97 -15.08
C LEU A 156 -2.42 -13.72 -15.44
N ASN A 157 -1.90 -14.56 -14.54
CA ASN A 157 -0.72 -15.38 -14.81
C ASN A 157 -0.96 -16.36 -15.97
N ASN A 158 -2.13 -16.99 -16.03
CA ASN A 158 -2.49 -17.90 -17.14
C ASN A 158 -2.51 -17.17 -18.50
N ARG A 159 -3.03 -15.94 -18.53
CA ARG A 159 -3.02 -15.09 -19.74
C ARG A 159 -1.60 -14.68 -20.13
N LEU A 160 -0.76 -14.36 -19.17
CA LEU A 160 0.66 -14.05 -19.41
C LEU A 160 1.39 -15.26 -19.99
N CYS A 161 1.22 -16.45 -19.40
CA CYS A 161 1.79 -17.70 -19.92
C CYS A 161 1.38 -17.95 -21.37
N SER A 162 0.09 -17.83 -21.66
CA SER A 162 -0.47 -18.03 -23.01
C SER A 162 0.10 -17.04 -24.04
N LYS A 163 0.43 -15.81 -23.62
CA LYS A 163 1.03 -14.79 -24.47
C LYS A 163 2.53 -15.04 -24.69
N THR A 164 3.27 -15.42 -23.64
CA THR A 164 4.70 -15.71 -23.73
C THR A 164 4.99 -16.93 -24.60
N GLN A 165 4.20 -18.00 -24.48
CA GLN A 165 4.32 -19.20 -25.34
C GLN A 165 4.16 -18.88 -26.84
N LYS A 166 3.40 -17.84 -27.20
CA LYS A 166 3.22 -17.40 -28.59
C LYS A 166 4.39 -16.56 -29.12
N LEU A 167 5.22 -15.97 -28.26
CA LEU A 167 6.24 -14.99 -28.65
C LEU A 167 7.70 -15.47 -28.47
N SER A 168 8.01 -16.43 -27.58
CA SER A 168 9.33 -17.12 -27.48
C SER A 168 9.44 -18.02 -26.23
N CYS A 169 10.36 -19.01 -26.30
CA CYS A 169 10.72 -20.01 -25.29
C CYS A 169 11.39 -19.44 -24.02
N GLY A 170 10.72 -18.53 -23.30
CA GLY A 170 11.15 -18.02 -22.00
C GLY A 170 10.21 -18.47 -20.88
N ALA A 171 10.73 -18.61 -19.66
CA ALA A 171 9.89 -18.85 -18.48
C ALA A 171 8.86 -17.71 -18.35
N PRO A 172 7.56 -18.02 -18.21
CA PRO A 172 6.53 -16.99 -18.15
C PRO A 172 6.74 -16.10 -16.92
N PRO A 173 6.49 -14.78 -17.04
CA PRO A 173 6.62 -13.89 -15.89
C PRO A 173 5.54 -14.24 -14.87
N ASN A 174 5.90 -14.98 -13.83
CA ASN A 174 5.01 -15.25 -12.71
C ASN A 174 4.86 -13.96 -11.88
N VAL A 175 3.65 -13.40 -11.89
CA VAL A 175 3.28 -12.21 -11.15
C VAL A 175 2.78 -12.61 -9.77
N ASN A 176 3.48 -12.15 -8.75
CA ASN A 176 3.05 -12.26 -7.36
C ASN A 176 1.99 -11.17 -7.05
N SER A 177 0.98 -11.53 -6.27
CA SER A 177 -0.07 -10.63 -5.76
C SER A 177 0.49 -9.36 -5.11
N MET A 178 1.65 -9.44 -4.45
CA MET A 178 2.34 -8.31 -3.83
C MET A 178 2.75 -7.21 -4.82
N ARG A 179 2.88 -7.49 -6.14
CA ARG A 179 3.16 -6.44 -7.15
C ARG A 179 2.06 -5.39 -7.24
N PHE A 180 0.83 -5.76 -6.88
CA PHE A 180 -0.32 -4.86 -6.88
C PHE A 180 -0.42 -4.01 -5.60
N ARG A 181 0.47 -4.26 -4.63
CA ARG A 181 0.51 -3.61 -3.31
C ARG A 181 -0.82 -3.69 -2.57
N PRO A 182 -1.47 -4.86 -2.48
CA PRO A 182 -2.71 -5.01 -1.75
C PRO A 182 -2.48 -4.87 -0.24
N ASN A 183 -3.50 -4.43 0.48
CA ASN A 183 -3.59 -4.59 1.92
C ASN A 183 -4.20 -5.96 2.26
N LEU A 184 -5.21 -6.40 1.49
CA LEU A 184 -5.95 -7.63 1.70
C LEU A 184 -5.85 -8.52 0.46
N VAL A 185 -5.55 -9.80 0.68
CA VAL A 185 -5.54 -10.83 -0.36
C VAL A 185 -6.50 -11.92 0.07
N ILE A 186 -7.46 -12.25 -0.78
CA ILE A 186 -8.51 -13.25 -0.52
C ILE A 186 -8.39 -14.44 -1.47
N SER A 187 -9.02 -15.55 -1.09
CA SER A 187 -9.07 -16.79 -1.86
C SER A 187 -10.46 -17.44 -1.74
N GLY A 188 -10.81 -18.34 -2.64
CA GLY A 188 -12.02 -19.16 -2.59
C GLY A 188 -13.19 -18.64 -3.44
N GLY A 189 -12.93 -17.75 -4.39
CA GLY A 189 -13.96 -17.19 -5.28
C GLY A 189 -13.62 -17.35 -6.76
N GLU A 190 -14.55 -16.95 -7.64
CA GLU A 190 -14.27 -16.85 -9.07
C GLU A 190 -13.30 -15.69 -9.35
N PRO A 191 -12.44 -15.79 -10.39
CA PRO A 191 -11.60 -14.68 -10.81
C PRO A 191 -12.43 -13.42 -11.04
N TYR A 192 -12.00 -12.31 -10.43
CA TYR A 192 -12.63 -10.99 -10.50
C TYR A 192 -14.01 -10.88 -9.85
N ALA A 193 -14.43 -11.86 -9.04
CA ALA A 193 -15.68 -11.78 -8.29
C ALA A 193 -15.74 -10.53 -7.40
N GLU A 194 -14.58 -10.05 -6.91
CA GLU A 194 -14.47 -8.87 -6.08
C GLU A 194 -15.02 -7.59 -6.73
N ASP A 195 -15.03 -7.49 -8.06
CA ASP A 195 -15.51 -6.30 -8.78
C ASP A 195 -17.01 -6.01 -8.52
N GLY A 196 -17.80 -7.05 -8.25
CA GLY A 196 -19.24 -6.96 -8.03
C GLY A 196 -19.63 -6.63 -6.59
N TRP A 197 -18.67 -6.54 -5.67
CA TRP A 197 -18.96 -6.38 -4.25
C TRP A 197 -19.19 -4.92 -3.90
N ARG A 198 -20.33 -4.67 -3.23
CA ARG A 198 -20.68 -3.34 -2.72
C ARG A 198 -20.24 -3.17 -1.28
N ASN A 199 -20.53 -4.16 -0.44
CA ASN A 199 -20.11 -4.24 0.94
C ASN A 199 -19.47 -5.60 1.18
N LEU A 200 -18.63 -5.74 2.19
CA LEU A 200 -18.14 -7.04 2.64
C LEU A 200 -17.87 -7.02 4.14
N ARG A 201 -18.05 -8.20 4.75
CA ARG A 201 -17.68 -8.47 6.14
C ARG A 201 -16.51 -9.43 6.17
N ILE A 202 -15.47 -9.10 6.92
CA ILE A 202 -14.32 -9.98 7.16
C ILE A 202 -14.21 -10.17 8.67
N GLY A 203 -14.46 -11.38 9.15
CA GLY A 203 -14.62 -11.62 10.59
C GLY A 203 -15.70 -10.70 11.18
N ASN A 204 -15.30 -9.83 12.13
CA ASN A 204 -16.20 -8.85 12.77
C ASN A 204 -16.08 -7.42 12.22
N THR A 205 -15.35 -7.23 11.11
CA THR A 205 -15.10 -5.92 10.50
C THR A 205 -15.92 -5.75 9.22
N TYR A 206 -16.39 -4.53 8.99
CA TYR A 206 -17.24 -4.19 7.84
C TYR A 206 -16.52 -3.20 6.93
N PHE A 207 -16.68 -3.41 5.62
CA PHE A 207 -16.09 -2.57 4.60
C PHE A 207 -17.09 -2.23 3.50
N SER A 208 -17.03 -1.01 3.01
CA SER A 208 -17.68 -0.55 1.79
C SER A 208 -16.70 -0.53 0.63
N SER A 209 -17.12 -1.03 -0.52
CA SER A 209 -16.37 -0.92 -1.78
C SER A 209 -16.53 0.48 -2.38
N LEU A 210 -15.40 1.10 -2.70
CA LEU A 210 -15.34 2.38 -3.41
C LEU A 210 -15.19 2.18 -4.94
N GLY A 211 -15.20 0.93 -5.40
CA GLY A 211 -15.06 0.53 -6.79
C GLY A 211 -13.65 0.05 -7.16
N GLY A 212 -13.48 -0.24 -8.46
CA GLY A 212 -12.25 -0.81 -9.00
C GLY A 212 -11.05 0.15 -8.96
N CYS A 213 -9.89 -0.37 -8.57
CA CYS A 213 -8.67 0.43 -8.49
C CYS A 213 -7.93 0.47 -9.83
N ASN A 214 -7.62 1.70 -10.27
CA ASN A 214 -6.90 1.93 -11.52
C ASN A 214 -5.41 1.63 -11.38
N ARG A 215 -4.89 0.77 -12.25
CA ARG A 215 -3.48 0.39 -12.25
C ARG A 215 -2.66 1.28 -13.16
N CYS A 216 -1.49 1.68 -12.64
CA CYS A 216 -0.48 2.41 -13.40
C CYS A 216 0.77 1.56 -13.63
N GLN A 217 1.76 2.10 -14.34
CA GLN A 217 3.03 1.44 -14.67
C GLN A 217 3.83 0.95 -13.46
N MET A 218 3.46 1.33 -12.22
CA MET A 218 4.13 0.88 -11.01
C MET A 218 4.14 -0.65 -10.87
N ILE A 219 3.11 -1.35 -11.36
CA ILE A 219 3.03 -2.82 -11.27
C ILE A 219 4.02 -3.54 -12.20
N ASN A 220 4.66 -2.80 -13.11
CA ASN A 220 5.61 -3.36 -14.08
C ASN A 220 7.05 -3.39 -13.57
N PHE A 221 7.31 -2.86 -12.38
CA PHE A 221 8.61 -3.01 -11.75
C PHE A 221 8.71 -4.38 -11.09
N TYR A 222 9.84 -5.05 -11.25
CA TYR A 222 10.14 -6.31 -10.58
C TYR A 222 11.64 -6.40 -10.27
N GLN A 223 11.98 -7.27 -9.32
CA GLN A 223 13.35 -7.52 -8.93
C GLN A 223 13.88 -8.74 -9.68
N GLN A 224 15.05 -8.59 -10.30
CA GLN A 224 15.82 -9.70 -10.87
C GLN A 224 17.27 -9.52 -10.43
N THR A 225 17.88 -10.56 -9.85
CA THR A 225 19.30 -10.57 -9.45
C THR A 225 19.73 -9.33 -8.64
N GLY A 226 18.90 -8.90 -7.68
CA GLY A 226 19.20 -7.73 -6.84
C GLY A 226 18.99 -6.36 -7.50
N GLN A 227 18.60 -6.32 -8.77
CA GLN A 227 18.34 -5.08 -9.51
C GLN A 227 16.86 -4.94 -9.84
N VAL A 228 16.42 -3.69 -9.98
CA VAL A 228 15.04 -3.35 -10.33
C VAL A 228 14.95 -3.20 -11.84
N LYS A 229 14.06 -3.97 -12.46
CA LYS A 229 13.78 -3.90 -13.90
C LYS A 229 12.36 -3.44 -14.14
N LYS A 230 12.17 -2.72 -15.24
CA LYS A 230 10.86 -2.24 -15.71
C LYS A 230 10.49 -2.96 -16.99
N THR A 231 9.28 -3.53 -17.03
CA THR A 231 8.68 -4.10 -18.25
C THR A 231 7.41 -3.35 -18.67
N ASN A 232 6.75 -3.82 -19.72
CA ASN A 232 5.38 -3.39 -20.06
C ASN A 232 4.33 -4.31 -19.42
N GLU A 233 4.72 -5.49 -18.98
CA GLU A 233 3.88 -6.44 -18.26
C GLU A 233 3.99 -6.25 -16.74
N PRO A 234 2.92 -6.53 -15.97
CA PRO A 234 1.64 -7.11 -16.40
C PRO A 234 0.59 -6.10 -16.88
N LEU A 235 0.89 -4.79 -16.85
CA LEU A 235 -0.09 -3.76 -17.20
C LEU A 235 -0.59 -3.88 -18.65
N ALA A 236 0.27 -4.23 -19.60
CA ALA A 236 -0.12 -4.41 -21.00
C ALA A 236 -1.14 -5.55 -21.18
N THR A 237 -0.93 -6.68 -20.49
CA THR A 237 -1.90 -7.79 -20.51
C THR A 237 -3.20 -7.38 -19.84
N LEU A 238 -3.18 -6.76 -18.67
CA LEU A 238 -4.38 -6.21 -18.04
C LEU A 238 -5.13 -5.24 -18.97
N ALA A 239 -4.41 -4.37 -19.68
CA ALA A 239 -5.00 -3.41 -20.60
C ALA A 239 -5.80 -4.07 -21.74
N SER A 240 -5.49 -5.32 -22.11
CA SER A 240 -6.15 -6.00 -23.22
C SER A 240 -7.56 -6.48 -22.90
N TYR A 241 -7.89 -6.72 -21.62
CA TYR A 241 -9.19 -7.30 -21.22
C TYR A 241 -9.85 -6.59 -20.02
N ARG A 242 -9.14 -5.72 -19.30
CA ARG A 242 -9.63 -5.01 -18.10
C ARG A 242 -9.73 -3.50 -18.30
N ARG A 243 -9.65 -3.02 -19.54
CA ARG A 243 -9.74 -1.60 -19.85
C ARG A 243 -11.20 -1.16 -19.90
N VAL A 244 -11.59 -0.27 -19.00
CA VAL A 244 -12.94 0.31 -18.92
C VAL A 244 -12.81 1.82 -18.90
N LYS A 245 -13.43 2.50 -19.88
CA LYS A 245 -13.40 3.98 -20.01
C LYS A 245 -11.98 4.58 -19.89
N GLY A 246 -10.99 3.94 -20.52
CA GLY A 246 -9.59 4.38 -20.50
C GLY A 246 -8.79 4.03 -19.23
N LYS A 247 -9.41 3.45 -18.21
CA LYS A 247 -8.75 2.99 -16.97
C LYS A 247 -8.54 1.48 -17.02
N ILE A 248 -7.47 0.98 -16.38
CA ILE A 248 -7.16 -0.45 -16.32
C ILE A 248 -7.43 -0.90 -14.88
N LEU A 249 -8.50 -1.65 -14.67
CA LEU A 249 -8.99 -1.97 -13.32
C LEU A 249 -8.48 -3.33 -12.84
N PHE A 250 -7.93 -3.36 -11.62
CA PHE A 250 -7.55 -4.59 -10.94
C PHE A 250 -7.63 -4.42 -9.42
N GLY A 251 -8.42 -5.28 -8.78
CA GLY A 251 -8.77 -5.16 -7.37
C GLY A 251 -9.78 -4.05 -7.07
N ILE A 252 -10.30 -4.06 -5.85
CA ILE A 252 -11.25 -3.08 -5.35
C ILE A 252 -10.64 -2.25 -4.22
N LEU A 253 -11.00 -0.98 -4.20
CA LEU A 253 -10.70 -0.06 -3.12
C LEU A 253 -11.75 -0.20 -2.04
N LEU A 254 -11.33 -0.32 -0.78
CA LEU A 254 -12.24 -0.45 0.35
C LEU A 254 -12.09 0.70 1.34
N ARG A 255 -13.22 1.04 1.97
CA ARG A 255 -13.31 1.89 3.15
C ARG A 255 -13.76 1.04 4.33
N TYR A 256 -13.11 1.19 5.46
CA TYR A 256 -13.55 0.59 6.73
C TYR A 256 -14.76 1.36 7.27
N ASP A 257 -15.83 0.64 7.58
CA ASP A 257 -17.01 1.22 8.21
C ASP A 257 -17.05 0.78 9.69
N PRO A 258 -16.72 1.66 10.64
CA PRO A 258 -16.92 1.39 12.05
C PRO A 258 -18.43 1.39 12.30
N GLY A 259 -19.05 0.21 12.34
CA GLY A 259 -20.51 0.10 12.41
C GLY A 259 -21.15 0.97 13.50
N ASN A 260 -22.43 1.32 13.34
CA ASN A 260 -23.22 2.17 14.28
C ASN A 260 -23.30 1.63 15.73
N LYS A 261 -22.76 0.44 16.02
CA LYS A 261 -22.54 -0.03 17.38
C LYS A 261 -21.25 0.58 17.91
N ALA A 262 -21.33 1.86 18.27
CA ALA A 262 -20.36 2.62 19.06
C ALA A 262 -20.25 2.08 20.50
N ARG A 263 -20.01 0.77 20.65
CA ARG A 263 -19.38 0.22 21.84
C ARG A 263 -18.04 -0.28 21.36
N LEU A 264 -16.99 0.35 21.88
CA LEU A 264 -15.60 -0.07 21.79
C LEU A 264 -15.49 -1.58 22.02
N ASP A 265 -15.57 -2.37 20.96
CA ASP A 265 -14.78 -3.58 20.89
C ASP A 265 -13.46 -3.15 20.25
N THR A 266 -12.53 -2.76 21.12
CA THR A 266 -11.12 -2.50 20.82
C THR A 266 -10.37 -3.71 20.22
N ASN A 267 -11.10 -4.77 19.85
CA ASN A 267 -10.58 -6.05 19.37
C ASN A 267 -11.11 -6.46 17.99
N SER A 268 -11.63 -5.53 17.18
CA SER A 268 -11.99 -5.79 15.79
C SER A 268 -10.74 -5.97 14.94
N CYS A 269 -10.12 -7.13 15.06
CA CYS A 269 -8.85 -7.42 14.45
C CYS A 269 -8.99 -8.41 13.30
N LEU A 270 -8.40 -8.08 12.15
CA LEU A 270 -8.33 -8.97 11.00
C LEU A 270 -7.25 -10.01 11.22
N LYS A 271 -7.55 -11.26 10.91
CA LYS A 271 -6.60 -12.38 10.92
C LYS A 271 -6.63 -13.12 9.59
N VAL A 272 -5.48 -13.66 9.22
CA VAL A 272 -5.39 -14.58 8.08
C VAL A 272 -6.20 -15.83 8.40
N GLY A 273 -7.14 -16.18 7.52
CA GLY A 273 -8.08 -17.28 7.70
C GLY A 273 -9.49 -16.84 8.11
N ASP A 274 -9.71 -15.55 8.37
CA ASP A 274 -11.06 -15.03 8.59
C ASP A 274 -11.92 -15.20 7.34
N GLU A 275 -13.17 -15.62 7.54
CA GLU A 275 -14.14 -15.77 6.46
C GLU A 275 -14.56 -14.40 5.90
N VAL A 276 -14.70 -14.35 4.57
CA VAL A 276 -15.08 -13.16 3.82
C VAL A 276 -16.51 -13.36 3.29
N HIS A 277 -17.42 -12.50 3.72
CA HIS A 277 -18.82 -12.52 3.29
C HIS A 277 -19.12 -11.29 2.43
N PRO A 278 -19.16 -11.43 1.09
CA PRO A 278 -19.50 -10.33 0.21
C PRO A 278 -21.00 -10.02 0.23
N ASN A 279 -21.34 -8.74 0.03
CA ASN A 279 -22.71 -8.21 0.00
C ASN A 279 -23.54 -8.64 1.21
N SER A 280 -22.93 -8.66 2.39
CA SER A 280 -23.64 -8.86 3.66
C SER A 280 -24.62 -7.69 3.86
N GLU A 281 -25.89 -8.00 4.12
CA GLU A 281 -26.91 -7.03 4.56
C GLU A 281 -26.66 -6.55 5.99
#